data_AF-A0AAN6S749-F1
#
_entry.id   AF-A0AAN6S749-F1
#
_cell.length_a   1.000
_cell.length_b   1.000
_cell.length_c   1.000
_cell.angle_alpha   90.00
_cell.angle_beta   90.00
_cell.angle_gamma   90.00
#
_symmetry.space_group_name_H-M   'P 1'
#
loop_
_entity.id
_entity.type
_entity.pdbx_description
1 polymer ?
#
loop_
_entity_poly.entity_id
_entity_poly.type
_entity_poly.pdbx_seq_one_letter_code
_entity_poly.pdbx_strand_id
1 'polypeptide(L)'
;MTTDMQSRILTRLRPGLPNRKSLRRSHPDGGSTLEIIPLEIVQEIAEYLLPEAKAALALASRTMLYRFGTEALKLGLPSRYNLLLLLSKDGIWLQDILCPFCYVFHAPFPIPAWPSGPHTNTRACQTEKADGKRKPWEQAISSPWLPAHVTFNTVAAVMRCHRHNSTAYMPETLASSDKFEIGDCKVHCYHDFRIVNGHLLLKTEKLVLPCKGKAKTTNAFSQVQAILQIPQNEAWKLNEGCVHINFILGGHVVLNNQPEFDINAIQHTCASSHAMPCFKCSWVGKRCVFYCWSCYTDYSLGFVDLPGNGGRVCVLTTWKDLGSGECIKNREWQSHCCKGWSFRHFPDGCSPCVPEVYMAFEEETNWGFYNPSICQSRLADLAK
;
A
#
# COMPACT_ATOMS: atom_id res chain seq x y z
N MET A 1 31.67 -16.18 -4.13
CA MET A 1 30.53 -15.24 -4.09
C MET A 1 30.78 -13.95 -3.29
N THR A 2 31.83 -13.86 -2.46
CA THR A 2 32.09 -12.69 -1.59
C THR A 2 32.82 -11.52 -2.29
N THR A 3 33.68 -11.80 -3.28
CA THR A 3 34.48 -10.79 -3.99
C THR A 3 33.70 -10.02 -5.06
N ASP A 4 32.79 -10.68 -5.79
CA ASP A 4 31.98 -10.06 -6.87
C ASP A 4 30.94 -9.04 -6.35
N MET A 5 30.46 -9.21 -5.12
CA MET A 5 29.49 -8.29 -4.53
C MET A 5 30.14 -7.04 -3.93
N GLN A 6 31.33 -7.19 -3.31
CA GLN A 6 32.12 -6.05 -2.84
C GLN A 6 32.61 -5.19 -4.01
N SER A 7 33.02 -5.81 -5.12
CA SER A 7 33.35 -5.08 -6.34
C SER A 7 32.12 -4.34 -6.85
N ARG A 8 30.94 -4.96 -6.96
CA ARG A 8 29.71 -4.27 -7.42
C ARG A 8 29.27 -3.10 -6.53
N ILE A 9 29.40 -3.22 -5.21
CA ILE A 9 29.14 -2.11 -4.28
C ILE A 9 30.16 -0.99 -4.53
N LEU A 10 31.45 -1.29 -4.57
CA LEU A 10 32.50 -0.29 -4.79
C LEU A 10 32.46 0.34 -6.21
N THR A 11 32.10 -0.44 -7.22
CA THR A 11 31.94 0.00 -8.62
C THR A 11 30.67 0.84 -8.80
N ARG A 12 29.58 0.56 -8.05
CA ARG A 12 28.39 1.44 -8.02
C ARG A 12 28.54 2.65 -7.10
N LEU A 13 29.49 2.63 -6.16
CA LEU A 13 29.84 3.75 -5.28
C LEU A 13 30.81 4.77 -5.93
N ARG A 14 31.20 4.60 -7.21
CA ARG A 14 31.99 5.59 -8.00
C ARG A 14 31.45 5.74 -9.43
N PRO A 15 31.26 6.96 -9.98
CA PRO A 15 30.67 8.18 -9.42
C PRO A 15 29.26 8.43 -10.00
N GLY A 16 28.33 8.80 -9.13
CA GLY A 16 26.97 9.18 -9.51
C GLY A 16 26.07 9.37 -8.29
N LEU A 17 26.64 9.69 -7.13
CA LEU A 17 25.84 10.20 -6.02
C LEU A 17 25.11 11.42 -6.57
N PRO A 18 23.76 11.45 -6.53
CA PRO A 18 23.01 12.60 -7.00
C PRO A 18 23.56 13.82 -6.26
N ASN A 19 23.84 14.88 -7.03
CA ASN A 19 24.37 16.13 -6.53
C ASN A 19 23.33 16.73 -5.57
N ARG A 20 23.37 16.34 -4.29
CA ARG A 20 22.54 16.87 -3.21
C ARG A 20 22.94 18.33 -3.02
N LYS A 21 22.32 19.21 -3.79
CA LYS A 21 22.24 20.65 -3.48
C LYS A 21 21.27 20.90 -2.31
N SER A 22 21.14 19.98 -1.35
CA SER A 22 20.34 20.18 -0.14
C SER A 22 21.24 20.68 0.98
N LEU A 23 21.08 21.96 1.33
CA LEU A 23 21.39 22.54 2.64
C LEU A 23 22.67 22.04 3.32
N ARG A 24 23.83 22.21 2.67
CA ARG A 24 25.01 22.53 3.47
C ARG A 24 24.76 23.94 4.02
N ARG A 25 24.25 24.04 5.25
CA ARG A 25 24.65 25.17 6.11
C ARG A 25 26.15 25.02 6.26
N SER A 26 26.90 25.59 5.32
CA SER A 26 28.34 25.68 5.40
C SER A 26 28.64 26.46 6.67
N HIS A 27 29.19 25.78 7.68
CA HIS A 27 29.98 26.46 8.66
C HIS A 27 31.05 27.27 7.89
N PRO A 28 31.32 28.52 8.26
CA PRO A 28 32.26 29.39 7.53
C PRO A 28 33.65 28.77 7.32
N ASP A 29 34.03 27.75 8.10
CA ASP A 29 35.33 27.05 8.02
C ASP A 29 35.34 25.72 7.22
N GLY A 30 34.27 25.39 6.48
CA GLY A 30 34.33 24.40 5.38
C GLY A 30 34.52 22.90 5.71
N GLY A 31 34.89 22.52 6.94
CA GLY A 31 35.01 21.12 7.38
C GLY A 31 33.76 20.58 8.07
N SER A 32 33.52 19.26 7.99
CA SER A 32 32.52 18.62 8.87
C SER A 32 33.07 18.55 10.30
N THR A 33 32.23 18.71 11.34
CA THR A 33 32.66 18.68 12.75
C THR A 33 33.45 17.41 13.11
N LEU A 34 33.16 16.29 12.44
CA LEU A 34 33.84 15.00 12.62
C LEU A 34 35.28 14.96 12.06
N GLU A 35 35.62 15.82 11.10
CA GLU A 35 36.97 15.87 10.53
C GLU A 35 37.97 16.57 11.45
N ILE A 36 37.47 17.47 12.30
CA ILE A 36 38.24 18.23 13.31
C ILE A 36 38.59 17.35 14.51
N ILE A 37 37.80 16.31 14.79
CA ILE A 37 38.05 15.40 15.92
C ILE A 37 39.33 14.57 15.64
N PRO A 38 40.25 14.46 16.63
CA PRO A 38 41.41 13.58 16.53
C PRO A 38 41.04 12.14 16.16
N LEU A 39 41.92 11.48 15.41
CA LEU A 39 41.65 10.14 14.89
C LEU A 39 41.40 9.13 16.01
N GLU A 40 42.16 9.26 17.10
CA GLU A 40 42.14 8.36 18.24
C GLU A 40 40.76 8.35 18.89
N ILE A 41 40.17 9.55 19.08
CA ILE A 41 38.82 9.70 19.64
C ILE A 41 37.76 9.10 18.70
N VAL A 42 37.91 9.31 17.38
CA VAL A 42 37.00 8.73 16.40
C VAL A 42 37.10 7.19 16.37
N GLN A 43 38.31 6.65 16.54
CA GLN A 43 38.54 5.20 16.65
C GLN A 43 37.94 4.64 17.94
N GLU A 44 38.14 5.29 19.07
CA GLU A 44 37.56 4.93 20.36
C GLU A 44 36.03 4.91 20.29
N ILE A 45 35.40 5.95 19.74
CA ILE A 45 33.94 5.96 19.51
C ILE A 45 33.52 4.78 18.64
N ALA A 46 34.28 4.47 17.59
CA ALA A 46 33.96 3.38 16.67
C ALA A 46 34.12 1.98 17.26
N GLU A 47 34.85 1.81 18.37
CA GLU A 47 34.92 0.54 19.10
C GLU A 47 33.61 0.22 19.82
N TYR A 48 32.82 1.24 20.17
CA TYR A 48 31.48 1.08 20.76
C TYR A 48 30.37 0.92 19.72
N LEU A 49 30.67 1.05 18.42
CA LEU A 49 29.70 0.89 17.35
C LEU A 49 29.56 -0.57 16.91
N LEU A 50 28.33 -0.95 16.56
CA LEU A 50 28.09 -2.20 15.84
C LEU A 50 28.86 -2.21 14.50
N PRO A 51 29.26 -3.39 13.98
CA PRO A 51 30.05 -3.48 12.75
C PRO A 51 29.43 -2.73 11.56
N GLU A 52 28.12 -2.84 11.36
CA GLU A 52 27.38 -2.10 10.33
C GLU A 52 27.41 -0.57 10.51
N ALA A 53 27.37 -0.08 11.75
CA ALA A 53 27.43 1.34 12.06
C ALA A 53 28.86 1.89 11.87
N LYS A 54 29.88 1.10 12.25
CA LYS A 54 31.29 1.40 11.95
C LYS A 54 31.54 1.47 10.44
N ALA A 55 30.97 0.54 9.68
CA ALA A 55 31.04 0.56 8.22
C ALA A 55 30.31 1.77 7.61
N ALA A 56 29.12 2.12 8.13
CA ALA A 56 28.39 3.31 7.71
C ALA A 56 29.19 4.60 8.00
N LEU A 57 29.80 4.70 9.18
CA LEU A 57 30.68 5.82 9.54
C LEU A 57 31.88 5.91 8.59
N ALA A 58 32.51 4.76 8.27
CA ALA A 58 33.59 4.71 7.29
C ALA A 58 33.12 5.19 5.90
N LEU A 59 31.88 4.89 5.49
CA LEU A 59 31.31 5.32 4.21
C LEU A 59 30.80 6.77 4.20
N ALA A 60 30.72 7.45 5.35
CA ALA A 60 30.20 8.80 5.46
C ALA A 60 31.08 9.84 4.73
N SER A 61 32.40 9.61 4.65
CA SER A 61 33.32 10.45 3.89
C SER A 61 34.55 9.69 3.43
N ARG A 62 35.27 10.22 2.42
CA ARG A 62 36.55 9.66 1.99
C ARG A 62 37.59 9.68 3.12
N THR A 63 37.57 10.73 3.94
CA THR A 63 38.44 10.88 5.11
C THR A 63 38.18 9.77 6.12
N MET A 64 36.91 9.50 6.46
CA MET A 64 36.56 8.40 7.37
C MET A 64 36.94 7.05 6.79
N LEU A 65 36.70 6.81 5.50
CA LEU A 65 37.10 5.57 4.85
C LEU A 65 38.62 5.34 4.91
N TYR A 66 39.41 6.40 4.73
CA TYR A 66 40.87 6.32 4.86
C TYR A 66 41.29 6.05 6.31
N ARG A 67 40.67 6.72 7.28
CA ARG A 67 40.94 6.57 8.72
C ARG A 67 40.61 5.17 9.26
N PHE A 68 39.52 4.57 8.80
CA PHE A 68 39.08 3.23 9.22
C PHE A 68 39.60 2.09 8.34
N GLY A 69 40.04 2.39 7.12
CA GLY A 69 40.49 1.43 6.13
C GLY A 69 39.36 0.56 5.56
N THR A 70 39.70 -0.28 4.59
CA THR A 70 38.75 -1.21 3.94
C THR A 70 38.32 -2.36 4.85
N GLU A 71 39.03 -2.61 5.95
CA GLU A 71 38.68 -3.63 6.95
C GLU A 71 37.32 -3.33 7.60
N ALA A 72 36.96 -2.06 7.80
CA ALA A 72 35.65 -1.67 8.30
C ALA A 72 34.49 -2.11 7.37
N LEU A 73 34.77 -2.42 6.10
CA LEU A 73 33.79 -2.90 5.13
C LEU A 73 33.75 -4.43 5.02
N LYS A 74 34.64 -5.16 5.72
CA LYS A 74 34.65 -6.62 5.76
C LYS A 74 33.62 -7.14 6.75
N LEU A 75 32.36 -7.01 6.37
CA LEU A 75 31.22 -7.46 7.18
C LEU A 75 30.81 -8.90 6.84
N GLY A 76 30.47 -9.65 7.91
CA GLY A 76 29.71 -10.88 7.82
C GLY A 76 28.32 -10.65 7.21
N LEU A 77 27.63 -11.72 6.81
CA LEU A 77 26.36 -11.61 6.07
C LEU A 77 25.26 -10.82 6.83
N PRO A 78 25.04 -11.01 8.15
CA PRO A 78 24.03 -10.26 8.89
C PRO A 78 24.34 -8.76 8.96
N SER A 79 25.55 -8.37 9.41
CA SER A 79 25.96 -6.96 9.47
C SER A 79 25.99 -6.31 8.09
N ARG A 80 26.34 -7.05 7.04
CA ARG A 80 26.27 -6.53 5.67
C ARG A 80 24.84 -6.17 5.29
N TYR A 81 23.87 -7.03 5.59
CA TYR A 81 22.48 -6.73 5.32
C TYR A 81 21.99 -5.52 6.14
N ASN A 82 22.36 -5.43 7.41
CA ASN A 82 22.04 -4.28 8.26
C ASN A 82 22.64 -2.97 7.72
N LEU A 83 23.89 -3.00 7.22
CA LEU A 83 24.48 -1.85 6.54
C LEU A 83 23.66 -1.46 5.30
N LEU A 84 23.25 -2.41 4.46
CA LEU A 84 22.42 -2.11 3.29
C LEU A 84 21.06 -1.54 3.70
N LEU A 85 20.47 -2.00 4.81
CA LEU A 85 19.24 -1.42 5.35
C LEU A 85 19.45 0.04 5.78
N LEU A 86 20.55 0.37 6.47
CA LEU A 86 20.90 1.74 6.84
C LEU A 86 21.04 2.61 5.59
N LEU A 87 21.82 2.16 4.60
CA LEU A 87 22.00 2.88 3.34
C LEU A 87 20.69 3.06 2.56
N SER A 88 19.79 2.07 2.61
CA SER A 88 18.45 2.15 2.02
C SER A 88 17.61 3.23 2.69
N LYS A 89 17.65 3.33 4.03
CA LYS A 89 16.97 4.37 4.81
C LYS A 89 17.50 5.76 4.48
N ASP A 90 18.81 5.91 4.27
CA ASP A 90 19.47 7.17 3.92
C ASP A 90 19.26 7.61 2.46
N GLY A 91 18.68 6.74 1.63
CA GLY A 91 18.30 7.07 0.26
C GLY A 91 19.47 7.06 -0.74
N ILE A 92 20.50 6.25 -0.52
CA ILE A 92 21.72 6.23 -1.37
C ILE A 92 21.42 5.93 -2.86
N TRP A 93 20.32 5.24 -3.15
CA TRP A 93 19.80 5.00 -4.50
C TRP A 93 18.28 5.10 -4.53
N LEU A 94 17.74 6.30 -4.81
CA LEU A 94 16.30 6.55 -4.76
C LEU A 94 15.50 5.74 -5.79
N GLN A 95 16.12 5.35 -6.90
CA GLN A 95 15.50 4.54 -7.96
C GLN A 95 15.47 3.03 -7.67
N ASP A 96 16.31 2.54 -6.74
CA ASP A 96 16.47 1.10 -6.47
C ASP A 96 16.10 0.77 -5.03
N ILE A 97 15.28 -0.24 -4.76
CA ILE A 97 14.97 -0.69 -3.38
C ILE A 97 15.85 -1.87 -2.98
N LEU A 98 16.19 -1.96 -1.69
CA LEU A 98 16.84 -3.14 -1.14
C LEU A 98 15.82 -4.29 -1.09
N CYS A 99 16.05 -5.32 -1.88
CA CYS A 99 15.20 -6.50 -1.84
C CYS A 99 15.54 -7.38 -0.62
N PRO A 100 14.55 -7.74 0.21
CA PRO A 100 14.80 -8.52 1.42
C PRO A 100 15.16 -9.99 1.14
N PHE A 101 15.17 -10.44 -0.12
CA PHE A 101 15.47 -11.83 -0.50
C PHE A 101 16.86 -12.01 -1.08
N CYS A 102 17.22 -11.18 -2.07
CA CYS A 102 18.54 -11.26 -2.68
C CYS A 102 19.57 -10.34 -2.02
N TYR A 103 19.13 -9.44 -1.13
CA TYR A 103 20.00 -8.46 -0.47
C TYR A 103 20.73 -7.54 -1.45
N VAL A 104 20.08 -7.22 -2.57
CA VAL A 104 20.58 -6.35 -3.64
C VAL A 104 19.61 -5.19 -3.87
N PHE A 105 20.16 -4.05 -4.23
CA PHE A 105 19.40 -2.88 -4.70
C PHE A 105 18.99 -3.03 -6.16
N HIS A 106 17.71 -2.90 -6.44
CA HIS A 106 17.17 -2.88 -7.80
C HIS A 106 15.80 -2.21 -7.88
N ALA A 107 15.38 -1.86 -9.10
CA ALA A 107 14.13 -1.17 -9.35
C ALA A 107 12.90 -1.86 -8.69
N PRO A 108 11.91 -1.08 -8.23
CA PRO A 108 10.70 -1.56 -7.57
C PRO A 108 9.69 -2.20 -8.55
N PHE A 109 9.74 -1.87 -9.82
CA PHE A 109 8.91 -2.49 -10.84
C PHE A 109 9.67 -3.62 -11.54
N PRO A 110 9.02 -4.74 -11.91
CA PRO A 110 9.54 -5.54 -12.99
C PRO A 110 9.58 -4.65 -14.24
N ILE A 111 10.77 -4.44 -14.80
CA ILE A 111 10.93 -3.64 -16.02
C ILE A 111 10.09 -4.33 -17.13
N PRO A 112 9.28 -3.60 -17.91
CA PRO A 112 8.39 -4.17 -18.94
C PRO A 112 9.11 -4.91 -20.09
N ALA A 113 10.44 -5.02 -20.05
CA ALA A 113 11.25 -5.78 -21.01
C ALA A 113 11.23 -7.31 -20.78
N TRP A 114 10.44 -7.81 -19.81
CA TRP A 114 10.36 -9.24 -19.51
C TRP A 114 8.98 -9.78 -19.91
N PRO A 115 8.91 -10.95 -20.59
CA PRO A 115 7.77 -11.31 -21.41
C PRO A 115 6.46 -11.40 -20.60
N SER A 116 5.52 -10.60 -21.08
CA SER A 116 4.17 -10.36 -20.59
C SER A 116 3.32 -11.64 -20.64
N GLY A 117 3.28 -12.37 -19.53
CA GLY A 117 2.19 -13.27 -19.20
C GLY A 117 1.29 -12.61 -18.15
N PRO A 118 -0.02 -12.91 -18.12
CA PRO A 118 -0.96 -12.36 -17.14
C PRO A 118 -0.65 -12.71 -15.66
N HIS A 119 0.46 -13.41 -15.40
CA HIS A 119 0.90 -13.85 -14.08
C HIS A 119 2.42 -13.67 -13.80
N THR A 120 3.19 -12.99 -14.66
CA THR A 120 4.68 -12.97 -14.56
C THR A 120 5.28 -11.61 -14.22
N ASN A 121 4.64 -10.85 -13.33
CA ASN A 121 5.28 -9.70 -12.66
C ASN A 121 6.26 -10.11 -11.54
N THR A 122 6.72 -11.36 -11.54
CA THR A 122 7.67 -11.89 -10.56
C THR A 122 9.10 -11.62 -11.02
N ARG A 123 9.88 -10.94 -10.17
CA ARG A 123 11.30 -10.69 -10.43
C ARG A 123 12.09 -11.99 -10.53
N ALA A 124 13.24 -11.99 -11.21
CA ALA A 124 14.15 -13.15 -11.20
C ALA A 124 14.59 -13.58 -9.78
N CYS A 125 14.63 -12.65 -8.82
CA CYS A 125 14.88 -12.98 -7.41
C CYS A 125 13.65 -13.54 -6.67
N GLN A 126 12.47 -13.49 -7.29
CA GLN A 126 11.19 -14.01 -6.81
C GLN A 126 10.74 -15.26 -7.57
N THR A 127 11.27 -15.53 -8.77
CA THR A 127 11.00 -16.78 -9.49
C THR A 127 11.54 -17.97 -8.71
N GLU A 128 10.76 -19.03 -8.68
CA GLU A 128 10.96 -20.24 -7.90
C GLU A 128 12.35 -20.87 -8.14
N LYS A 129 12.81 -21.66 -7.16
CA LYS A 129 13.71 -22.78 -7.49
C LYS A 129 12.89 -23.80 -8.30
N ALA A 130 13.54 -24.77 -8.96
CA ALA A 130 12.90 -25.71 -9.91
C ALA A 130 11.75 -26.58 -9.36
N ASP A 131 11.32 -26.38 -8.11
CA ASP A 131 10.41 -27.20 -7.33
C ASP A 131 8.94 -26.72 -7.27
N GLY A 132 8.57 -25.66 -7.99
CA GLY A 132 7.15 -25.32 -8.23
C GLY A 132 6.35 -24.86 -6.99
N LYS A 133 7.03 -24.61 -5.86
CA LYS A 133 6.41 -24.17 -4.62
C LYS A 133 6.75 -22.70 -4.37
N ARG A 134 5.71 -21.85 -4.42
CA ARG A 134 5.75 -20.49 -3.87
C ARG A 134 6.33 -20.50 -2.47
N LYS A 135 7.37 -19.72 -2.26
CA LYS A 135 8.00 -19.67 -0.95
C LYS A 135 7.08 -18.97 0.06
N PRO A 136 7.04 -19.38 1.35
CA PRO A 136 6.16 -18.78 2.37
C PRO A 136 6.22 -17.24 2.44
N TRP A 137 7.36 -16.66 2.06
CA TRP A 137 7.59 -15.23 2.08
C TRP A 137 7.10 -14.46 0.85
N GLU A 138 6.72 -15.11 -0.26
CA GLU A 138 6.08 -14.41 -1.38
C GLU A 138 4.76 -13.76 -0.96
N GLN A 139 4.04 -14.43 -0.05
CA GLN A 139 2.83 -13.88 0.57
C GLN A 139 3.12 -12.59 1.35
N ALA A 140 4.36 -12.36 1.81
CA ALA A 140 4.72 -11.15 2.52
C ALA A 140 5.01 -9.96 1.57
N ILE A 141 5.27 -10.19 0.28
CA ILE A 141 5.64 -9.12 -0.68
C ILE A 141 4.46 -8.66 -1.50
N SER A 142 3.51 -9.56 -1.74
CA SER A 142 2.33 -9.30 -2.57
C SER A 142 1.10 -9.74 -1.81
N SER A 143 0.10 -8.87 -1.79
CA SER A 143 -1.22 -9.22 -1.29
C SER A 143 -2.10 -9.67 -2.46
N PRO A 144 -2.86 -10.77 -2.33
CA PRO A 144 -3.88 -11.14 -3.30
C PRO A 144 -5.11 -10.22 -3.27
N TRP A 145 -5.15 -9.26 -2.33
CA TRP A 145 -6.25 -8.30 -2.15
C TRP A 145 -5.88 -6.90 -2.60
N LEU A 146 -4.70 -6.73 -3.19
CA LEU A 146 -4.23 -5.47 -3.75
C LEU A 146 -4.06 -5.64 -5.27
N PRO A 147 -4.08 -4.54 -6.04
CA PRO A 147 -3.75 -4.58 -7.46
C PRO A 147 -2.39 -5.25 -7.69
N ALA A 148 -2.25 -6.00 -8.80
CA ALA A 148 -1.09 -6.87 -9.02
C ALA A 148 0.26 -6.12 -9.07
N HIS A 149 0.26 -4.84 -9.45
CA HIS A 149 1.47 -3.99 -9.45
C HIS A 149 1.80 -3.42 -8.06
N VAL A 150 0.89 -3.52 -7.09
CA VAL A 150 1.10 -3.03 -5.72
C VAL A 150 1.75 -4.12 -4.89
N THR A 151 3.07 -3.99 -4.76
CA THR A 151 3.90 -4.88 -3.94
C THR A 151 4.55 -4.10 -2.81
N PHE A 152 5.06 -4.78 -1.78
CA PHE A 152 5.80 -4.11 -0.72
C PHE A 152 6.94 -3.25 -1.27
N ASN A 153 7.60 -3.73 -2.34
CA ASN A 153 8.72 -3.03 -2.94
C ASN A 153 8.32 -1.71 -3.61
N THR A 154 7.14 -1.65 -4.23
CA THR A 154 6.63 -0.41 -4.83
C THR A 154 6.17 0.57 -3.76
N VAL A 155 5.51 0.07 -2.71
CA VAL A 155 5.17 0.87 -1.51
C VAL A 155 6.43 1.46 -0.88
N ALA A 156 7.45 0.64 -0.64
CA ALA A 156 8.72 1.06 -0.05
C ALA A 156 9.44 2.11 -0.92
N ALA A 157 9.38 1.97 -2.25
CA ALA A 157 9.99 2.91 -3.18
C ALA A 157 9.33 4.29 -3.15
N VAL A 158 7.99 4.33 -3.24
CA VAL A 158 7.19 5.55 -3.17
C VAL A 158 7.42 6.24 -1.82
N MET A 159 7.30 5.50 -0.72
CA MET A 159 7.46 6.07 0.62
C MET A 159 8.89 6.56 0.90
N ARG A 160 9.90 5.87 0.37
CA ARG A 160 11.28 6.37 0.47
C ARG A 160 11.48 7.63 -0.38
N CYS A 161 10.93 7.69 -1.59
CA CYS A 161 11.01 8.89 -2.41
C CYS A 161 10.36 10.09 -1.70
N HIS A 162 9.20 9.88 -1.08
CA HIS A 162 8.55 10.89 -0.26
C HIS A 162 9.42 11.36 0.91
N ARG A 163 9.98 10.46 1.72
CA ARG A 163 10.87 10.81 2.84
C ARG A 163 12.09 11.65 2.42
N HIS A 164 12.57 11.45 1.20
CA HIS A 164 13.75 12.12 0.65
C HIS A 164 13.43 13.25 -0.34
N ASN A 165 12.17 13.68 -0.44
CA ASN A 165 11.71 14.72 -1.39
C ASN A 165 12.15 14.45 -2.84
N SER A 166 12.11 13.19 -3.25
CA SER A 166 12.50 12.72 -4.57
C SER A 166 11.27 12.45 -5.43
N THR A 167 11.30 12.84 -6.70
CA THR A 167 10.20 12.61 -7.66
C THR A 167 10.31 11.30 -8.45
N ALA A 168 11.31 10.47 -8.16
CA ALA A 168 11.56 9.23 -8.92
C ALA A 168 10.39 8.23 -8.87
N TYR A 169 9.69 8.15 -7.73
CA TYR A 169 8.47 7.38 -7.57
C TYR A 169 7.47 8.19 -6.75
N MET A 170 6.41 8.64 -7.41
CA MET A 170 5.31 9.38 -6.79
C MET A 170 4.10 8.46 -6.60
N PRO A 171 3.17 8.74 -5.67
CA PRO A 171 1.95 7.93 -5.50
C PRO A 171 1.18 7.72 -6.80
N GLU A 172 1.12 8.74 -7.66
CA GLU A 172 0.44 8.72 -8.96
C GLU A 172 1.05 7.69 -9.91
N THR A 173 2.31 7.30 -9.73
CA THR A 173 2.95 6.23 -10.53
C THR A 173 2.35 4.85 -10.26
N LEU A 174 1.63 4.69 -9.15
CA LEU A 174 0.87 3.48 -8.83
C LEU A 174 -0.59 3.58 -9.24
N ALA A 175 -1.09 4.77 -9.57
CA ALA A 175 -2.48 4.92 -10.00
C ALA A 175 -2.73 4.10 -11.27
N SER A 176 -3.85 3.39 -11.31
CA SER A 176 -4.20 2.55 -12.44
C SER A 176 -5.72 2.45 -12.61
N SER A 177 -6.13 2.02 -13.79
CA SER A 177 -7.52 1.68 -14.06
C SER A 177 -7.60 0.38 -14.84
N ASP A 178 -8.48 -0.52 -14.42
CA ASP A 178 -8.68 -1.81 -15.05
C ASP A 178 -10.13 -1.97 -15.47
N LYS A 179 -10.36 -2.65 -16.60
CA LYS A 179 -11.68 -2.98 -17.09
C LYS A 179 -11.78 -4.47 -17.31
N PHE A 180 -12.83 -5.09 -16.81
CA PHE A 180 -13.07 -6.51 -17.03
C PHE A 180 -14.56 -6.83 -16.95
N GLU A 181 -14.93 -8.00 -17.46
CA GLU A 181 -16.30 -8.51 -17.41
C GLU A 181 -16.36 -9.68 -16.43
N ILE A 182 -17.45 -9.77 -15.68
CA ILE A 182 -17.76 -10.89 -14.78
C ILE A 182 -19.23 -11.23 -14.93
N GLY A 183 -19.52 -12.44 -15.42
CA GLY A 183 -20.86 -12.81 -15.84
C GLY A 183 -21.44 -11.76 -16.80
N ASP A 184 -22.63 -11.26 -16.48
CA ASP A 184 -23.31 -10.20 -17.24
C ASP A 184 -22.97 -8.78 -16.74
N CYS A 185 -21.85 -8.58 -16.04
CA CYS A 185 -21.48 -7.27 -15.49
C CYS A 185 -20.17 -6.78 -16.10
N LYS A 186 -20.15 -5.50 -16.49
CA LYS A 186 -18.92 -4.77 -16.78
C LYS A 186 -18.43 -4.12 -15.50
N VAL A 187 -17.15 -4.26 -15.20
CA VAL A 187 -16.54 -3.73 -14.00
C VAL A 187 -15.40 -2.80 -14.41
N HIS A 188 -15.46 -1.58 -13.90
CA HIS A 188 -14.40 -0.60 -14.04
C HIS A 188 -13.79 -0.38 -12.67
N CYS A 189 -12.51 -0.68 -12.52
CA CYS A 189 -11.74 -0.47 -11.31
C CYS A 189 -10.84 0.74 -11.48
N TYR A 190 -10.81 1.62 -10.47
CA TYR A 190 -9.89 2.73 -10.37
C TYR A 190 -9.11 2.63 -9.07
N HIS A 191 -7.80 2.87 -9.15
CA HIS A 191 -6.89 2.82 -8.02
C HIS A 191 -6.19 4.16 -7.89
N ASP A 192 -6.37 4.83 -6.76
CA ASP A 192 -5.72 6.09 -6.42
C ASP A 192 -4.85 5.91 -5.18
N PHE A 193 -3.73 6.62 -5.14
CA PHE A 193 -2.78 6.55 -4.04
C PHE A 193 -2.48 7.94 -3.53
N ARG A 194 -2.33 8.08 -2.21
CA ARG A 194 -1.95 9.33 -1.55
C ARG A 194 -1.07 9.03 -0.36
N ILE A 195 -0.24 10.00 0.03
CA ILE A 195 0.55 9.91 1.26
C ILE A 195 -0.04 10.86 2.27
N VAL A 196 -0.43 10.35 3.43
CA VAL A 196 -0.98 11.14 4.54
C VAL A 196 -0.27 10.73 5.82
N ASN A 197 0.24 11.70 6.58
CA ASN A 197 0.96 11.49 7.83
C ASN A 197 2.09 10.43 7.74
N GLY A 198 2.78 10.37 6.59
CA GLY A 198 3.87 9.42 6.36
C GLY A 198 3.42 7.98 6.08
N HIS A 199 2.15 7.77 5.72
CA HIS A 199 1.58 6.47 5.34
C HIS A 199 1.09 6.52 3.89
N LEU A 200 1.33 5.45 3.12
CA LEU A 200 0.77 5.31 1.78
C LEU A 200 -0.63 4.72 1.87
N LEU A 201 -1.63 5.48 1.42
CA LEU A 201 -3.01 5.05 1.39
C LEU A 201 -3.43 4.72 -0.04
N LEU A 202 -4.26 3.69 -0.19
CA LEU A 202 -4.86 3.24 -1.45
C LEU A 202 -6.37 3.38 -1.39
N LYS A 203 -6.96 4.14 -2.31
CA LYS A 203 -8.40 4.13 -2.59
C LYS A 203 -8.67 3.29 -3.84
N THR A 204 -9.53 2.30 -3.71
CA THR A 204 -10.02 1.50 -4.85
C THR A 204 -11.50 1.69 -5.02
N GLU A 205 -11.93 2.11 -6.21
CA GLU A 205 -13.33 2.24 -6.60
C GLU A 205 -13.65 1.22 -7.69
N LYS A 206 -14.63 0.34 -7.46
CA LYS A 206 -15.15 -0.61 -8.44
C LYS A 206 -16.56 -0.19 -8.84
N LEU A 207 -16.74 0.18 -10.09
CA LEU A 207 -18.00 0.56 -10.68
C LEU A 207 -18.53 -0.66 -11.44
N VAL A 208 -19.62 -1.24 -10.94
CA VAL A 208 -20.23 -2.45 -11.49
C VAL A 208 -21.47 -2.06 -12.27
N LEU A 209 -21.40 -2.26 -13.58
CA LEU A 209 -22.47 -1.97 -14.54
C LEU A 209 -23.12 -3.28 -14.99
N PRO A 210 -24.41 -3.51 -14.72
CA PRO A 210 -25.12 -4.64 -15.30
C PRO A 210 -25.29 -4.45 -16.82
N CYS A 211 -25.01 -5.50 -17.61
CA CYS A 211 -25.09 -5.45 -19.08
C CYS A 211 -26.53 -5.26 -19.60
N LYS A 212 -26.62 -4.68 -20.80
CA LYS A 212 -27.87 -4.37 -21.53
C LYS A 212 -28.69 -5.66 -21.75
N GLY A 213 -29.97 -5.61 -21.36
CA GLY A 213 -30.92 -6.74 -21.39
C GLY A 213 -31.62 -6.94 -20.04
N LYS A 214 -30.90 -6.66 -18.93
CA LYS A 214 -31.45 -6.61 -17.56
C LYS A 214 -31.68 -5.18 -17.06
N ALA A 215 -31.34 -4.14 -17.84
CA ALA A 215 -31.54 -2.73 -17.51
C ALA A 215 -33.02 -2.32 -17.25
N LYS A 216 -33.99 -3.19 -17.57
CA LYS A 216 -35.40 -3.00 -17.21
C LYS A 216 -35.73 -3.43 -15.77
N THR A 217 -34.82 -4.09 -15.05
CA THR A 217 -34.98 -4.30 -13.61
C THR A 217 -34.63 -3.00 -12.91
N THR A 218 -35.66 -2.20 -12.63
CA THR A 218 -35.57 -0.95 -11.86
C THR A 218 -35.10 -1.19 -10.42
N ASN A 219 -35.10 -2.43 -9.94
CA ASN A 219 -34.68 -2.76 -8.59
C ASN A 219 -33.16 -3.03 -8.51
N ALA A 220 -32.44 -2.11 -7.87
CA ALA A 220 -31.02 -2.24 -7.51
C ALA A 220 -30.73 -3.54 -6.74
N PHE A 221 -31.70 -4.03 -5.96
CA PHE A 221 -31.61 -5.29 -5.24
C PHE A 221 -31.38 -6.48 -6.19
N SER A 222 -32.14 -6.57 -7.29
CA SER A 222 -32.01 -7.67 -8.25
C SER A 222 -30.70 -7.61 -9.02
N GLN A 223 -30.17 -6.41 -9.28
CA GLN A 223 -28.86 -6.23 -9.91
C GLN A 223 -27.73 -6.66 -8.97
N VAL A 224 -27.82 -6.30 -7.69
CA VAL A 224 -26.84 -6.75 -6.70
C VAL A 224 -26.98 -8.23 -6.45
N GLN A 225 -28.19 -8.77 -6.33
CA GLN A 225 -28.42 -10.21 -6.18
C GLN A 225 -27.84 -10.99 -7.36
N ALA A 226 -27.92 -10.46 -8.59
CA ALA A 226 -27.24 -11.06 -9.74
C ALA A 226 -25.70 -11.00 -9.60
N ILE A 227 -25.15 -9.92 -9.04
CA ILE A 227 -23.72 -9.82 -8.66
C ILE A 227 -23.37 -10.82 -7.54
N LEU A 228 -24.25 -11.02 -6.55
CA LEU A 228 -24.07 -11.96 -5.44
C LEU A 228 -24.14 -13.42 -5.93
N GLN A 229 -24.85 -13.66 -7.04
CA GLN A 229 -24.98 -14.97 -7.70
C GLN A 229 -23.83 -15.28 -8.65
N ILE A 230 -22.86 -14.38 -8.82
CA ILE A 230 -21.65 -14.68 -9.59
C ILE A 230 -20.96 -15.89 -8.95
N PRO A 231 -20.60 -16.92 -9.74
CA PRO A 231 -19.89 -18.09 -9.25
C PRO A 231 -18.70 -17.71 -8.36
N GLN A 232 -18.52 -18.40 -7.22
CA GLN A 232 -17.49 -18.04 -6.22
C GLN A 232 -16.06 -17.96 -6.81
N ASN A 233 -15.79 -18.73 -7.87
CA ASN A 233 -14.53 -18.75 -8.62
C ASN A 233 -14.27 -17.49 -9.46
N GLU A 234 -15.28 -16.65 -9.72
CA GLU A 234 -15.15 -15.35 -10.40
C GLU A 234 -15.48 -14.17 -9.48
N ALA A 235 -16.34 -14.40 -8.48
CA ALA A 235 -16.77 -13.39 -7.51
C ALA A 235 -15.60 -12.86 -6.66
N TRP A 236 -14.49 -13.60 -6.53
CA TRP A 236 -13.33 -13.13 -5.78
C TRP A 236 -12.88 -11.75 -6.26
N LYS A 237 -12.88 -11.46 -7.58
CA LYS A 237 -12.49 -10.16 -8.16
C LYS A 237 -13.37 -8.99 -7.73
N LEU A 238 -14.63 -9.24 -7.37
CA LEU A 238 -15.54 -8.22 -6.83
C LEU A 238 -15.50 -8.16 -5.30
N ASN A 239 -15.25 -9.30 -4.67
CA ASN A 239 -15.24 -9.46 -3.22
C ASN A 239 -13.97 -8.93 -2.52
N GLU A 240 -12.99 -8.40 -3.25
CA GLU A 240 -11.68 -7.98 -2.70
C GLU A 240 -11.71 -6.69 -1.88
N GLY A 241 -12.64 -6.57 -0.93
CA GLY A 241 -12.52 -5.61 0.17
C GLY A 241 -11.22 -5.86 0.92
N CYS A 242 -11.18 -7.01 1.58
CA CYS A 242 -9.98 -7.66 2.12
C CYS A 242 -10.34 -9.13 2.36
N VAL A 243 -9.43 -9.96 2.90
CA VAL A 243 -9.77 -11.36 3.25
C VAL A 243 -10.90 -11.47 4.28
N HIS A 244 -11.12 -10.43 5.07
CA HIS A 244 -12.06 -10.43 6.19
C HIS A 244 -13.44 -9.87 5.82
N ILE A 245 -13.53 -9.06 4.76
CA ILE A 245 -14.77 -8.40 4.34
C ILE A 245 -15.20 -8.96 3.01
N ASN A 246 -16.41 -9.50 2.99
CA ASN A 246 -17.11 -9.84 1.77
C ASN A 246 -18.19 -8.80 1.49
N PHE A 247 -18.04 -8.03 0.40
CA PHE A 247 -19.03 -7.05 -0.05
C PHE A 247 -20.42 -7.67 -0.23
N ILE A 248 -20.51 -8.96 -0.58
CA ILE A 248 -21.76 -9.70 -0.73
C ILE A 248 -22.54 -9.75 0.58
N LEU A 249 -21.86 -10.03 1.70
CA LEU A 249 -22.49 -10.11 3.01
C LEU A 249 -22.91 -8.72 3.51
N GLY A 250 -22.09 -7.69 3.24
CA GLY A 250 -22.44 -6.30 3.57
C GLY A 250 -23.60 -5.75 2.72
N GLY A 251 -23.70 -6.20 1.46
CA GLY A 251 -24.76 -5.81 0.53
C GLY A 251 -26.14 -6.16 1.03
N HIS A 252 -26.34 -7.33 1.65
CA HIS A 252 -27.63 -7.69 2.24
C HIS A 252 -28.10 -6.70 3.31
N VAL A 253 -27.21 -6.16 4.13
CA VAL A 253 -27.55 -5.18 5.18
C VAL A 253 -27.91 -3.82 4.57
N VAL A 254 -27.14 -3.38 3.58
CA VAL A 254 -27.36 -2.09 2.89
C VAL A 254 -28.63 -2.14 2.03
N LEU A 255 -28.95 -3.30 1.45
CA LEU A 255 -30.07 -3.48 0.52
C LEU A 255 -31.38 -3.90 1.17
N ASN A 256 -31.35 -4.55 2.34
CA ASN A 256 -32.58 -4.87 3.08
C ASN A 256 -33.18 -3.66 3.80
N ASN A 257 -32.48 -2.53 3.84
CA ASN A 257 -32.98 -1.24 4.37
C ASN A 257 -33.76 -0.43 3.30
N GLN A 258 -34.43 -1.10 2.36
CA GLN A 258 -35.40 -0.44 1.47
C GLN A 258 -36.65 -0.01 2.30
N PRO A 259 -37.34 1.07 1.92
CA PRO A 259 -38.34 1.78 2.75
C PRO A 259 -39.61 0.97 3.11
N GLU A 260 -39.76 -0.26 2.64
CA GLU A 260 -40.89 -1.14 2.99
C GLU A 260 -40.59 -2.02 4.23
N PHE A 261 -39.36 -2.01 4.73
CA PHE A 261 -38.98 -2.72 5.96
C PHE A 261 -39.06 -1.78 7.16
N ASP A 262 -39.95 -2.06 8.11
CA ASP A 262 -40.11 -1.25 9.32
C ASP A 262 -38.84 -1.27 10.16
N ILE A 263 -38.06 -0.19 10.08
CA ILE A 263 -36.84 0.03 10.87
C ILE A 263 -37.13 -0.08 12.37
N ASN A 264 -38.37 0.15 12.81
CA ASN A 264 -38.78 0.02 14.21
C ASN A 264 -38.98 -1.43 14.67
N ALA A 265 -39.13 -2.39 13.75
CA ALA A 265 -39.27 -3.81 14.10
C ALA A 265 -37.95 -4.46 14.55
N ILE A 266 -36.81 -3.79 14.33
CA ILE A 266 -35.50 -4.18 14.85
C ILE A 266 -35.22 -3.31 16.08
N GLN A 267 -35.99 -3.51 17.16
CA GLN A 267 -35.67 -2.96 18.47
C GLN A 267 -34.37 -3.61 18.99
N HIS A 268 -33.23 -2.97 18.75
CA HIS A 268 -31.96 -3.35 19.38
C HIS A 268 -31.58 -2.35 20.47
N THR A 269 -31.29 -2.91 21.65
CA THR A 269 -30.76 -2.35 22.91
C THR A 269 -29.38 -1.68 22.78
N CYS A 270 -29.18 -0.84 21.77
CA CYS A 270 -27.93 -0.13 21.52
C CYS A 270 -27.92 1.30 22.11
N ALA A 271 -29.08 1.95 22.20
CA ALA A 271 -29.21 3.33 22.67
C ALA A 271 -28.89 3.54 24.17
N SER A 272 -28.90 2.47 24.97
CA SER A 272 -28.69 2.53 26.42
C SER A 272 -27.37 1.91 26.90
N SER A 273 -26.57 1.32 26.00
CA SER A 273 -25.43 0.45 26.38
C SER A 273 -24.05 0.98 25.99
N HIS A 274 -23.95 1.91 25.03
CA HIS A 274 -22.67 2.40 24.52
C HIS A 274 -22.71 3.92 24.24
N ALA A 275 -21.68 4.64 24.67
CA ALA A 275 -21.48 6.07 24.40
C ALA A 275 -20.94 6.38 22.98
N MET A 276 -20.81 5.36 22.12
CA MET A 276 -20.32 5.49 20.75
C MET A 276 -21.49 5.36 19.74
N PRO A 277 -21.48 6.09 18.61
CA PRO A 277 -22.54 6.01 17.62
C PRO A 277 -22.68 4.59 17.07
N CYS A 278 -23.85 3.98 17.28
CA CYS A 278 -24.20 2.67 16.76
C CYS A 278 -24.21 2.68 15.21
N PHE A 279 -23.66 1.62 14.62
CA PHE A 279 -23.58 1.29 13.18
C PHE A 279 -24.88 1.52 12.36
N LYS A 280 -26.05 1.63 13.02
CA LYS A 280 -27.37 1.78 12.39
C LYS A 280 -28.04 3.15 12.55
N CYS A 281 -27.44 4.13 13.24
CA CYS A 281 -28.12 5.39 13.56
C CYS A 281 -27.88 6.56 12.58
N SER A 282 -27.06 6.42 11.54
CA SER A 282 -26.78 7.50 10.56
C SER A 282 -27.26 7.23 9.12
N TRP A 283 -28.32 6.42 8.96
CA TRP A 283 -28.83 5.96 7.66
C TRP A 283 -29.81 6.92 6.98
N VAL A 284 -29.53 8.22 6.96
CA VAL A 284 -30.35 9.19 6.19
C VAL A 284 -29.46 9.95 5.22
N GLY A 285 -29.44 9.48 3.97
CA GLY A 285 -28.91 10.21 2.80
C GLY A 285 -27.39 10.25 2.63
N LYS A 286 -26.60 9.54 3.43
CA LYS A 286 -25.13 9.60 3.43
C LYS A 286 -24.53 8.20 3.30
N ARG A 287 -23.56 7.99 2.39
CA ARG A 287 -22.89 6.69 2.20
C ARG A 287 -22.31 6.22 3.54
N CYS A 288 -22.63 5.01 3.97
CA CYS A 288 -22.05 4.41 5.16
C CYS A 288 -20.63 3.94 4.83
N VAL A 289 -19.65 4.50 5.53
CA VAL A 289 -18.31 3.95 5.58
C VAL A 289 -18.24 2.97 6.74
N PHE A 290 -17.74 1.79 6.44
CA PHE A 290 -17.52 0.69 7.37
C PHE A 290 -16.02 0.44 7.48
N TYR A 291 -15.57 -0.14 8.58
CA TYR A 291 -14.18 -0.49 8.78
C TYR A 291 -14.02 -1.99 9.04
N CYS A 292 -12.89 -2.54 8.63
CA CYS A 292 -12.49 -3.90 8.93
C CYS A 292 -11.93 -3.99 10.35
N TRP A 293 -12.38 -4.97 11.12
CA TRP A 293 -11.88 -5.18 12.48
C TRP A 293 -10.55 -5.95 12.54
N SER A 294 -10.08 -6.44 11.40
CA SER A 294 -8.93 -7.34 11.31
C SER A 294 -7.78 -6.80 10.46
N CYS A 295 -8.00 -5.72 9.71
CA CYS A 295 -6.96 -5.09 8.89
C CYS A 295 -7.26 -3.60 8.73
N TYR A 296 -6.30 -2.85 8.19
CA TYR A 296 -6.41 -1.40 7.99
C TYR A 296 -7.15 -1.09 6.69
N THR A 297 -8.42 -1.51 6.62
CA THR A 297 -9.29 -1.31 5.45
C THR A 297 -10.61 -0.69 5.88
N ASP A 298 -10.92 0.49 5.35
CA ASP A 298 -12.27 1.03 5.31
C ASP A 298 -12.95 0.65 4.00
N TYR A 299 -14.27 0.60 3.97
CA TYR A 299 -15.03 0.28 2.77
C TYR A 299 -16.41 0.95 2.78
N SER A 300 -16.96 1.18 1.61
CA SER A 300 -18.33 1.63 1.45
C SER A 300 -18.98 0.95 0.23
N LEU A 301 -20.30 0.85 0.30
CA LEU A 301 -21.15 0.39 -0.79
C LEU A 301 -22.14 1.51 -1.09
N GLY A 302 -22.22 1.91 -2.35
CA GLY A 302 -23.16 2.93 -2.80
C GLY A 302 -23.75 2.61 -4.17
N PHE A 303 -24.77 3.37 -4.55
CA PHE A 303 -25.37 3.34 -5.88
C PHE A 303 -25.38 4.74 -6.46
N VAL A 304 -25.12 4.83 -7.76
CA VAL A 304 -25.21 6.09 -8.51
C VAL A 304 -26.02 5.86 -9.76
N ASP A 305 -27.02 6.71 -9.98
CA ASP A 305 -27.78 6.75 -11.22
C ASP A 305 -26.97 7.50 -12.27
N LEU A 306 -26.69 6.86 -13.41
CA LEU A 306 -26.02 7.50 -14.53
C LEU A 306 -27.00 8.46 -15.23
N PRO A 307 -26.52 9.60 -15.76
CA PRO A 307 -27.37 10.52 -16.49
C PRO A 307 -28.02 9.86 -17.72
N GLY A 308 -29.25 10.25 -18.02
CA GLY A 308 -30.05 9.70 -19.12
C GLY A 308 -30.56 8.28 -18.86
N ASN A 309 -30.63 7.45 -19.91
CA ASN A 309 -31.04 6.04 -19.81
C ASN A 309 -29.86 5.11 -19.45
N GLY A 310 -28.82 5.64 -18.81
CA GLY A 310 -27.60 4.90 -18.47
C GLY A 310 -27.77 3.84 -17.38
N GLY A 311 -28.87 3.89 -16.63
CA GLY A 311 -29.18 2.96 -15.55
C GLY A 311 -28.43 3.26 -14.25
N ARG A 312 -28.57 2.35 -13.28
CA ARG A 312 -27.94 2.46 -11.96
C ARG A 312 -26.64 1.67 -11.91
N VAL A 313 -25.61 2.24 -11.32
CA VAL A 313 -24.28 1.64 -11.13
C VAL A 313 -24.07 1.36 -9.66
N CYS A 314 -23.60 0.16 -9.35
CA CYS A 314 -23.14 -0.21 -8.00
C CYS A 314 -21.68 0.21 -7.84
N VAL A 315 -21.36 0.83 -6.72
CA VAL A 315 -20.04 1.43 -6.46
C VAL A 315 -19.50 0.84 -5.17
N LEU A 316 -18.45 0.04 -5.30
CA LEU A 316 -17.72 -0.55 -4.18
C LEU A 316 -16.46 0.28 -3.97
N THR A 317 -16.32 0.90 -2.80
CA THR A 317 -15.10 1.66 -2.47
C THR A 317 -14.38 0.98 -1.32
N THR A 318 -13.06 0.92 -1.40
CA THR A 318 -12.19 0.54 -0.28
C THR A 318 -11.11 1.58 -0.11
N TRP A 319 -10.69 1.81 1.14
CA TRP A 319 -9.53 2.59 1.50
C TRP A 319 -8.62 1.73 2.35
N LYS A 320 -7.34 1.63 1.98
CA LYS A 320 -6.38 0.75 2.64
C LYS A 320 -5.15 1.53 3.06
N ASP A 321 -4.74 1.39 4.31
CA ASP A 321 -3.44 1.86 4.76
C ASP A 321 -2.38 0.79 4.42
N LEU A 322 -1.42 1.12 3.56
CA LEU A 322 -0.31 0.25 3.17
C LEU A 322 0.92 0.46 4.07
N GLY A 323 0.86 1.43 4.98
CA GLY A 323 1.87 1.78 5.97
C GLY A 323 2.98 2.67 5.44
N SER A 324 4.04 2.79 6.24
CA SER A 324 5.20 3.67 5.98
C SER A 324 6.18 3.13 4.93
N GLY A 325 5.99 1.90 4.45
CA GLY A 325 6.91 1.25 3.49
C GLY A 325 8.33 1.03 4.02
N GLU A 326 8.55 1.06 5.34
CA GLU A 326 9.90 0.87 5.92
C GLU A 326 10.30 -0.59 6.05
N CYS A 327 9.35 -1.47 6.36
CA CYS A 327 9.60 -2.87 6.64
C CYS A 327 8.45 -3.75 6.16
N ILE A 328 8.77 -4.91 5.60
CA ILE A 328 7.78 -5.92 5.18
C ILE A 328 6.99 -6.50 6.36
N LYS A 329 7.52 -6.33 7.58
CA LYS A 329 6.87 -6.71 8.83
C LYS A 329 5.96 -5.62 9.39
N ASN A 330 5.76 -4.53 8.64
CA ASN A 330 4.89 -3.46 9.09
C ASN A 330 3.45 -3.98 9.21
N ARG A 331 2.75 -3.61 10.29
CA ARG A 331 1.45 -4.20 10.64
C ARG A 331 0.40 -3.89 9.58
N GLU A 332 0.38 -2.65 9.09
CA GLU A 332 -0.54 -2.20 8.05
C GLU A 332 -0.37 -3.07 6.79
N TRP A 333 0.86 -3.19 6.30
CA TRP A 333 1.18 -4.02 5.14
C TRP A 333 0.86 -5.51 5.36
N GLN A 334 1.26 -6.08 6.50
CA GLN A 334 1.04 -7.49 6.80
C GLN A 334 -0.45 -7.84 6.92
N SER A 335 -1.26 -6.92 7.43
CA SER A 335 -2.71 -7.11 7.57
C SER A 335 -3.41 -7.37 6.23
N HIS A 336 -2.81 -6.91 5.12
CA HIS A 336 -3.29 -7.15 3.76
C HIS A 336 -2.71 -8.43 3.13
N CYS A 337 -1.65 -9.00 3.68
CA CYS A 337 -0.90 -10.09 3.04
C CYS A 337 -1.38 -11.49 3.44
N CYS A 338 -1.90 -11.66 4.65
CA CYS A 338 -2.11 -12.98 5.21
C CYS A 338 -3.52 -13.54 4.96
N LYS A 339 -3.59 -14.75 4.38
CA LYS A 339 -4.80 -15.59 4.40
C LYS A 339 -4.89 -16.27 5.76
N GLY A 340 -5.53 -15.63 6.74
CA GLY A 340 -5.74 -16.23 8.07
C GLY A 340 -5.07 -15.50 9.22
N TRP A 341 -5.01 -14.17 9.18
CA TRP A 341 -4.88 -13.41 10.43
C TRP A 341 -6.06 -13.75 11.33
N SER A 342 -5.87 -14.74 12.21
CA SER A 342 -6.84 -15.05 13.24
C SER A 342 -6.80 -13.92 14.27
N PHE A 343 -7.98 -13.49 14.73
CA PHE A 343 -8.20 -12.44 15.74
C PHE A 343 -7.33 -12.55 17.02
N ARG A 344 -6.65 -13.67 17.26
CA ARG A 344 -5.94 -13.99 18.51
C ARG A 344 -4.61 -13.25 18.73
N HIS A 345 -4.19 -12.36 17.82
CA HIS A 345 -2.86 -11.72 17.91
C HIS A 345 -2.87 -10.21 17.80
N PHE A 346 -4.02 -9.55 17.99
CA PHE A 346 -3.93 -8.15 18.43
C PHE A 346 -3.52 -8.20 19.91
N PRO A 347 -2.29 -7.82 20.29
CA PRO A 347 -2.00 -7.63 21.70
C PRO A 347 -3.04 -6.67 22.26
N ASP A 348 -3.70 -7.08 23.34
CA ASP A 348 -4.75 -6.34 24.02
C ASP A 348 -4.36 -4.86 24.12
N GLY A 349 -5.05 -3.98 23.38
CA GLY A 349 -4.75 -2.54 23.36
C GLY A 349 -4.36 -1.93 22.01
N CYS A 350 -4.46 -2.66 20.89
CA CYS A 350 -4.55 -1.96 19.59
C CYS A 350 -5.84 -1.12 19.56
N SER A 351 -5.67 0.17 19.84
CA SER A 351 -6.62 1.23 19.48
C SER A 351 -7.13 1.00 18.05
N PRO A 352 -8.39 1.34 17.74
CA PRO A 352 -8.94 1.14 16.41
C PRO A 352 -7.95 1.66 15.38
N CYS A 353 -7.77 0.89 14.30
CA CYS A 353 -7.26 1.31 13.00
C CYS A 353 -7.37 2.83 12.88
N VAL A 354 -6.31 3.56 12.48
CA VAL A 354 -6.36 5.02 12.23
C VAL A 354 -7.78 5.36 11.78
N PRO A 355 -8.63 5.92 12.68
CA PRO A 355 -10.01 6.11 12.33
C PRO A 355 -9.97 6.95 11.08
N GLU A 356 -10.72 6.54 10.08
CA GLU A 356 -10.95 7.35 8.90
C GLU A 356 -9.77 7.40 7.91
N VAL A 357 -9.23 6.24 7.52
CA VAL A 357 -8.41 6.14 6.29
C VAL A 357 -9.18 6.73 5.10
N TYR A 358 -10.50 6.59 5.11
CA TYR A 358 -11.37 7.27 4.16
C TYR A 358 -11.32 8.82 4.27
N MET A 359 -11.23 9.42 5.47
CA MET A 359 -11.20 10.89 5.62
C MET A 359 -10.00 11.51 4.95
N ALA A 360 -8.86 10.83 4.94
CA ALA A 360 -7.68 11.27 4.21
C ALA A 360 -7.92 11.48 2.70
N PHE A 361 -8.95 10.86 2.13
CA PHE A 361 -9.38 11.09 0.74
C PHE A 361 -10.53 12.08 0.60
N GLU A 362 -11.31 12.32 1.65
CA GLU A 362 -12.56 13.08 1.58
C GLU A 362 -12.45 14.48 2.25
N GLU A 363 -11.51 14.72 3.17
CA GLU A 363 -11.31 16.01 3.87
C GLU A 363 -10.88 17.18 2.98
N GLU A 364 -10.34 16.93 1.79
CA GLU A 364 -10.04 17.99 0.82
C GLU A 364 -11.30 18.63 0.22
N THR A 365 -12.48 18.08 0.50
CA THR A 365 -13.75 18.55 -0.05
C THR A 365 -14.62 19.16 1.06
N ASN A 366 -14.41 20.47 1.28
CA ASN A 366 -15.06 21.37 2.25
C ASN A 366 -16.46 20.95 2.74
N TRP A 367 -16.64 20.79 4.06
CA TRP A 367 -17.83 20.37 4.83
C TRP A 367 -19.21 20.98 4.46
N GLY A 368 -19.75 20.66 3.28
CA GLY A 368 -21.12 21.02 2.89
C GLY A 368 -21.83 19.84 2.25
N PHE A 369 -22.65 19.12 3.03
CA PHE A 369 -23.57 18.07 2.57
C PHE A 369 -22.98 17.14 1.48
N TYR A 370 -22.00 16.31 1.87
CA TYR A 370 -21.21 15.54 0.91
C TYR A 370 -21.80 14.20 0.49
N ASN A 371 -21.97 14.08 -0.83
CA ASN A 371 -21.95 12.85 -1.60
C ASN A 371 -20.46 12.64 -1.97
N PRO A 372 -19.76 11.59 -1.49
CA PRO A 372 -18.37 11.35 -1.86
C PRO A 372 -18.29 11.35 -3.38
N SER A 373 -17.60 12.34 -3.95
CA SER A 373 -17.62 12.55 -5.39
C SER A 373 -16.93 11.35 -6.01
N ILE A 374 -17.71 10.41 -6.56
CA ILE A 374 -17.19 9.64 -7.68
C ILE A 374 -16.77 10.71 -8.65
N CYS A 375 -15.48 10.76 -8.96
CA CYS A 375 -14.95 11.84 -9.77
C CYS A 375 -15.84 11.96 -10.99
N GLN A 376 -16.50 13.11 -11.19
CA GLN A 376 -17.52 13.23 -12.24
C GLN A 376 -16.95 12.88 -13.62
N SER A 377 -15.64 13.02 -13.80
CA SER A 377 -14.89 12.53 -14.95
C SER A 377 -15.01 11.01 -15.15
N ARG A 378 -14.97 10.20 -14.09
CA ARG A 378 -15.13 8.73 -14.15
C ARG A 378 -16.55 8.35 -14.57
N LEU A 379 -17.56 9.06 -14.08
CA LEU A 379 -18.95 8.85 -14.52
C LEU A 379 -19.14 9.29 -15.98
N ALA A 380 -18.50 10.38 -16.40
CA ALA A 380 -18.50 10.82 -17.78
C ALA A 380 -17.80 9.82 -18.72
N ASP A 381 -16.74 9.16 -18.25
CA ASP A 381 -16.05 8.09 -18.98
C ASP A 381 -16.90 6.82 -19.12
N LEU A 382 -17.87 6.58 -18.23
CA LEU A 382 -18.85 5.51 -18.36
C LEU A 382 -20.02 5.85 -19.28
N ALA A 383 -20.32 7.14 -19.46
CA ALA A 383 -21.41 7.61 -20.31
C ALA A 383 -21.06 7.62 -21.80
N LYS A 384 -19.77 7.56 -22.14
CA LYS A 384 -19.25 7.40 -23.50
C LYS A 384 -19.18 5.91 -23.86
#